data_AF-A0A971BCG7-F1
#
_entry.id   AF-A0A971BCG7-F1
#
_cell.length_a   1.000
_cell.length_b   1.000
_cell.length_c   1.000
_cell.angle_alpha   90.00
_cell.angle_beta   90.00
_cell.angle_gamma   90.00
#
_symmetry.space_group_name_H-M   'P 1'
#
loop_
_entity.id
_entity.type
_entity.pdbx_description
1 polymer ?
#
loop_
_entity_poly.entity_id
_entity_poly.type
_entity_poly.pdbx_seq_one_letter_code
_entity_poly.pdbx_strand_id
1 'polypeptide(L)' 'GRFELKETEFEQAWNTMCAWLTESGYQPGDGSTYELYHNDYNEHPEHRFIVDICIPVKPL' A
#
# COMPACT_ATOMS: atom_id res chain seq x y z
N GLY A 1 1.68 3.90 -2.26
CA GLY A 1 0.38 4.61 -2.36
C GLY A 1 -0.17 4.78 -0.97
N ARG A 2 -0.87 5.90 -0.72
CA ARG A 2 -1.54 6.17 0.56
C ARG A 2 -3.00 5.74 0.49
N PHE A 3 -3.48 5.04 1.52
CA PHE A 3 -4.84 4.54 1.58
C PHE A 3 -5.44 4.77 2.97
N GLU A 4 -6.77 4.92 2.99
CA GLU A 4 -7.60 4.89 4.19
C GLU A 4 -8.66 3.80 4.02
N LEU A 5 -8.47 2.66 4.68
CA LEU A 5 -9.18 1.42 4.34
C LEU A 5 -9.54 0.56 5.56
N LYS A 6 -10.51 -0.32 5.41
CA LYS A 6 -10.91 -1.33 6.40
C LYS A 6 -10.05 -2.59 6.29
N GLU A 7 -10.11 -3.44 7.31
CA GLU A 7 -9.40 -4.73 7.34
C GLU A 7 -9.65 -5.61 6.09
N THR A 8 -10.84 -5.52 5.49
CA THR A 8 -11.22 -6.31 4.31
C THR A 8 -10.75 -5.71 2.98
N GLU A 9 -10.20 -4.50 2.97
CA GLU A 9 -9.90 -3.72 1.76
C GLU A 9 -8.40 -3.74 1.38
N PHE A 10 -7.56 -4.38 2.18
CA PHE A 10 -6.11 -4.47 1.92
C PHE A 10 -5.77 -5.15 0.59
N GLU A 11 -6.46 -6.24 0.25
CA GLU A 11 -6.23 -6.96 -1.01
C GLU A 11 -6.44 -6.01 -2.20
N GLN A 12 -7.51 -5.23 -2.17
CA GLN A 12 -7.81 -4.27 -3.23
C GLN A 12 -6.73 -3.18 -3.33
N ALA A 13 -6.27 -2.66 -2.20
CA ALA A 13 -5.19 -1.65 -2.17
C ALA A 13 -3.86 -2.19 -2.73
N TRP A 14 -3.48 -3.42 -2.36
CA TRP A 14 -2.32 -4.09 -2.95
C TRP A 14 -2.47 -4.33 -4.45
N ASN A 15 -3.64 -4.78 -4.89
CA ASN A 15 -3.94 -4.97 -6.31
C ASN A 15 -3.82 -3.65 -7.09
N THR A 16 -4.28 -2.53 -6.54
CA THR A 16 -4.09 -1.20 -7.13
C THR A 16 -2.61 -0.84 -7.28
N MET A 17 -1.79 -1.10 -6.26
CA MET A 17 -0.34 -0.84 -6.32
C MET A 17 0.37 -1.72 -7.35
N CYS A 18 0.00 -3.01 -7.44
CA CYS A 18 0.55 -3.94 -8.43
C CYS A 18 0.16 -3.55 -9.87
N ALA A 19 -1.11 -3.18 -10.09
CA ALA A 19 -1.58 -2.71 -11.39
C ALA A 19 -0.83 -1.44 -11.82
N TRP A 20 -0.70 -0.46 -10.91
CA TRP A 20 0.11 0.72 -11.17
C TRP A 20 1.55 0.36 -11.57
N LEU A 21 2.19 -0.57 -10.84
CA LEU A 21 3.57 -0.97 -11.14
C LEU A 21 3.71 -1.48 -12.57
N THR A 22 2.77 -2.31 -13.07
CA THR A 22 2.81 -2.85 -14.43
C THR A 22 2.73 -1.79 -15.53
N GLU A 23 2.13 -0.64 -15.24
CA GLU A 23 1.94 0.46 -16.19
C GLU A 23 2.95 1.62 -15.99
N SER A 24 3.69 1.60 -14.87
CA SER A 24 4.51 2.74 -14.42
C SER A 24 5.84 2.92 -15.18
N GLY A 25 6.28 1.94 -15.96
CA GLY A 25 7.62 1.92 -16.57
C GLY A 25 8.75 1.62 -15.57
N TYR A 26 8.41 1.05 -14.42
CA TYR A 26 9.36 0.55 -13.42
C TYR A 26 9.23 -0.95 -13.22
N GLN A 27 10.28 -1.58 -12.69
CA GLN A 27 10.27 -2.96 -12.20
C GLN A 27 10.48 -3.00 -10.68
N PRO A 28 10.12 -4.13 -10.02
CA PRO A 28 10.49 -4.35 -8.63
C PRO A 28 11.98 -4.11 -8.38
N GLY A 29 12.28 -3.28 -7.38
CA GLY A 29 13.64 -3.07 -6.87
C GLY A 29 14.06 -4.20 -5.93
N ASP A 30 15.29 -4.11 -5.42
CA ASP A 30 15.88 -5.18 -4.60
C ASP A 30 15.46 -5.12 -3.11
N GLY A 31 14.66 -4.11 -2.74
CA GLY A 31 14.16 -3.94 -1.37
C GLY A 31 12.87 -4.71 -1.09
N SER A 32 12.58 -4.92 0.20
CA SER A 32 11.31 -5.51 0.65
C SER A 32 10.16 -4.52 0.54
N THR A 33 8.99 -5.00 0.14
CA THR A 33 7.75 -4.25 0.26
C THR A 33 7.35 -4.15 1.74
N TYR A 34 6.71 -3.05 2.12
CA TYR A 34 6.27 -2.84 3.50
C TYR A 34 5.04 -1.94 3.55
N GLU A 35 4.36 -1.99 4.70
CA GLU A 35 3.21 -1.17 5.04
C GLU A 35 3.59 -0.25 6.20
N LEU A 36 3.39 1.05 6.03
CA LEU A 36 3.60 2.04 7.08
C LEU A 36 2.25 2.51 7.62
N TYR A 37 1.95 2.14 8.85
CA TYR A 37 0.71 2.48 9.55
C TYR A 37 0.85 3.83 10.25
N HIS A 38 -0.10 4.74 10.03
CA HIS A 38 -0.07 6.10 10.59
C HIS A 38 -1.02 6.30 11.77
N ASN A 39 -1.82 5.30 12.12
CA ASN A 39 -2.75 5.35 13.24
C ASN A 39 -2.92 3.98 13.90
N ASP A 40 -3.45 4.00 15.13
CA ASP A 40 -4.05 2.82 15.73
C ASP A 40 -5.47 2.62 15.17
N TYR A 41 -5.75 1.41 14.70
CA TYR A 41 -7.05 1.01 14.18
C TYR A 41 -8.16 1.08 15.24
N ASN A 42 -7.84 0.69 16.48
CA ASN A 42 -8.82 0.59 17.56
C ASN A 42 -9.23 1.95 18.10
N GLU A 43 -8.39 2.97 17.91
CA GLU A 43 -8.67 4.35 18.31
C GLU A 43 -9.36 5.16 17.20
N HIS A 44 -9.36 4.67 15.96
CA HIS A 44 -10.00 5.35 14.85
C HIS A 44 -11.53 5.23 14.96
N PRO A 45 -12.31 6.33 14.93
CA PRO A 45 -13.76 6.29 15.17
C PRO A 45 -14.53 5.42 14.16
N GLU A 46 -13.98 5.24 12.96
CA GLU A 46 -14.57 4.38 11.92
C GLU A 46 -13.87 3.02 11.76
N HIS A 47 -12.90 2.69 12.61
CA HIS A 47 -12.07 1.49 12.49
C HIS A 47 -11.47 1.36 11.08
N ARG A 48 -10.67 2.37 10.70
CA ARG A 48 -9.95 2.42 9.43
C ARG A 48 -8.45 2.50 9.69
N PHE A 49 -7.69 1.87 8.80
CA PHE A 49 -6.25 1.99 8.70
C PHE A 49 -5.90 3.12 7.75
N ILE A 50 -5.06 4.04 8.20
CA ILE A 50 -4.36 5.02 7.39
C ILE A 50 -2.98 4.44 7.13
N VAL A 51 -2.76 3.92 5.93
CA VAL A 51 -1.57 3.13 5.60
C VAL A 51 -0.94 3.58 4.29
N ASP A 52 0.39 3.63 4.27
CA ASP A 52 1.16 3.72 3.03
C ASP A 52 1.66 2.32 2.65
N ILE A 53 1.27 1.83 1.47
CA ILE A 53 1.85 0.64 0.85
C ILE A 53 3.05 1.06 0.01
N CYS A 54 4.22 0.55 0.36
CA CYS A 54 5.49 0.89 -0.27
C CYS A 54 6.06 -0.31 -1.03
N ILE A 55 6.23 -0.13 -2.34
CA ILE A 55 6.89 -1.10 -3.22
C ILE A 55 8.20 -0.46 -3.70
N PRO A 56 9.37 -1.02 -3.35
CA PRO A 56 10.64 -0.59 -3.91
C PRO A 56 10.66 -0.80 -5.42
N VAL A 57 11.08 0.22 -6.16
CA VAL A 57 11.14 0.18 -7.63
C VAL A 57 12.52 0.57 -8.14
N LYS A 58 12.87 0.06 -9.30
CA LYS A 58 14.02 0.53 -10.11
C LYS A 58 13.55 0.78 -11.54
N PRO A 59 14.23 1.67 -12.29
CA PRO A 59 13.91 1.89 -13.71
C PRO A 59 13.91 0.58 -14.49
N LEU A 60 12.96 0.43 -15.41
CA LEU A 60 12.91 -0.70 -16.34
C LEU A 60 14.09 -0.65 -17.32
#